data_AF-E8LKG8-F1
#
_entry.id   AF-E8LKG8-F1
#
_cell.length_a   1.000
_cell.length_b   1.000
_cell.length_c   1.000
_cell.angle_alpha   90.00
_cell.angle_beta   90.00
_cell.angle_gamma   90.00
#
_symmetry.space_group_name_H-M   'P 1'
#
loop_
_entity.id
_entity.type
_entity.pdbx_description
1 polymer ?
#
loop_
_entity_poly.entity_id
_entity_poly.type
_entity_poly.pdbx_seq_one_letter_code
_entity_poly.pdbx_strand_id
1 'polypeptide(L)'
;MKKNIIYTILLVALSANAAYASDTQGGSLPYESWLRTLQQSLTGPVAFSISLIGIVSCGATLILAGGEINKFMRSLIYIVLVMTLLVGANSLMTRFFNGAVIAANDNVYKNAHIVNQDISFTKFNDITINYI
;
A
#
# COMPACT_ATOMS: atom_id res chain seq x y z
N MET A 1 -24.14 -28.93 29.00
CA MET A 1 -22.80 -28.78 28.38
C MET A 1 -22.74 -27.73 27.27
N LYS A 2 -23.75 -27.57 26.40
CA LYS A 2 -23.73 -26.59 25.27
C LYS A 2 -23.70 -25.11 25.69
N LYS A 3 -24.36 -24.73 26.80
CA LYS A 3 -24.41 -23.34 27.28
C LYS A 3 -23.04 -22.82 27.73
N ASN A 4 -22.25 -23.64 28.40
CA ASN A 4 -20.92 -23.28 28.90
C ASN A 4 -19.95 -22.98 27.75
N ILE A 5 -20.07 -23.69 26.63
CA ILE A 5 -19.31 -23.45 25.40
C ILE A 5 -19.65 -22.10 24.77
N ILE A 6 -20.92 -21.68 24.83
CA ILE A 6 -21.34 -20.37 24.31
C ILE A 6 -20.73 -19.24 25.15
N TYR A 7 -20.70 -19.38 26.48
CA TYR A 7 -20.07 -18.39 27.36
C TYR A 7 -18.55 -18.29 27.15
N THR A 8 -17.86 -19.41 26.90
CA THR A 8 -16.40 -19.37 26.62
C THR A 8 -16.09 -18.72 25.27
N ILE A 9 -16.92 -18.96 24.25
CA ILE A 9 -16.77 -18.29 22.94
C ILE A 9 -17.02 -16.78 23.06
N LEU A 10 -18.05 -16.39 23.82
CA LEU A 10 -18.38 -14.99 24.05
C LEU A 10 -17.26 -14.26 24.82
N LEU A 11 -16.65 -14.92 25.81
CA LEU A 11 -15.52 -14.37 26.58
C LEU A 11 -14.26 -14.20 25.72
N VAL A 12 -13.98 -15.13 24.81
CA VAL A 12 -12.87 -15.01 23.84
C VAL A 12 -13.12 -13.88 22.84
N ALA A 13 -14.36 -13.71 22.38
CA ALA A 13 -14.71 -12.63 21.47
C ALA A 13 -14.59 -11.23 22.11
N LEU A 14 -14.93 -11.10 23.40
CA LEU A 14 -14.79 -9.84 24.14
C LEU A 14 -13.35 -9.54 24.60
N SER A 15 -12.47 -10.55 24.66
CA SER A 15 -11.05 -10.41 24.98
C SER A 15 -10.14 -10.27 23.74
N ALA A 16 -10.73 -10.19 22.55
CA ALA A 16 -10.06 -9.76 21.34
C ALA A 16 -9.72 -8.26 21.44
N ASN A 17 -8.79 -7.93 22.33
CA ASN A 17 -8.11 -6.65 22.31
C ASN A 17 -7.45 -6.53 20.93
N ALA A 18 -7.57 -5.37 20.30
CA ALA A 18 -6.78 -5.07 19.10
C ALA A 18 -5.33 -5.35 19.47
N ALA A 19 -4.76 -6.40 18.87
CA ALA A 19 -3.33 -6.62 18.95
C ALA A 19 -2.74 -5.43 18.20
N TYR A 20 -2.32 -4.42 18.95
CA TYR A 20 -1.36 -3.45 18.47
C TYR A 20 -0.08 -4.24 18.22
N ALA A 21 -0.03 -4.94 17.09
CA ALA A 21 1.22 -5.18 16.42
C ALA A 21 1.82 -3.79 16.32
N SER A 22 2.89 -3.55 17.08
CA SER A 22 3.63 -2.31 16.98
C SER A 22 3.85 -2.11 15.49
N ASP A 23 3.27 -1.03 14.98
CA ASP A 23 3.55 -0.59 13.63
C ASP A 23 5.07 -0.66 13.45
N THR A 24 5.56 -0.86 12.24
CA THR A 24 7.01 -0.87 11.95
C THR A 24 7.64 0.54 12.09
N GLN A 25 7.14 1.30 13.07
CA GLN A 25 7.50 2.59 13.63
C GLN A 25 8.21 2.40 14.98
N GLY A 26 8.84 1.24 15.22
CA GLY A 26 9.63 0.98 16.41
C GLY A 26 10.91 1.81 16.39
N GLY A 27 10.85 3.03 16.93
CA GLY A 27 12.00 3.88 17.29
C GLY A 27 13.04 4.05 16.19
N SER A 28 12.93 5.12 15.39
CA SER A 28 13.82 5.41 14.26
C SER A 28 15.30 5.41 14.64
N LEU A 29 15.94 4.25 14.59
CA LEU A 29 17.37 4.15 14.74
C LEU A 29 18.04 4.83 13.53
N PRO A 30 19.17 5.53 13.70
CA PRO A 30 19.78 6.32 12.61
C PRO A 30 20.04 5.51 11.32
N TYR A 31 20.21 4.19 11.44
CA TYR A 31 20.40 3.31 10.30
C TYR A 31 19.11 3.00 9.52
N GLU A 32 17.94 3.12 10.14
CA GLU A 32 16.67 2.84 9.47
C GLU A 32 16.36 3.87 8.39
N SER A 33 16.80 5.12 8.59
CA SER A 33 16.60 6.18 7.60
C SER A 33 17.24 5.85 6.24
N TRP A 34 18.51 5.42 6.23
CA TRP A 34 19.16 5.05 4.98
C TRP A 34 18.59 3.76 4.38
N LEU A 35 18.22 2.78 5.23
CA LEU A 35 17.57 1.56 4.77
C LEU A 35 16.19 1.85 4.12
N ARG A 36 15.41 2.77 4.70
CA ARG A 36 14.15 3.25 4.13
C ARG A 36 14.36 3.96 2.81
N THR A 37 15.38 4.82 2.70
CA THR A 37 15.73 5.49 1.44
C THR A 37 16.17 4.49 0.37
N LEU A 38 16.94 3.45 0.73
CA LEU A 38 17.28 2.38 -0.21
C LEU A 38 16.04 1.59 -0.64
N GLN A 39 15.16 1.23 0.29
CA GLN A 39 13.89 0.57 -0.04
C GLN A 39 13.07 1.43 -1.02
N GLN A 40 12.91 2.72 -0.73
CA GLN A 40 12.20 3.67 -1.61
C GLN A 40 12.86 3.82 -2.98
N SER A 41 14.18 3.77 -3.06
CA SER A 41 14.91 3.82 -4.32
C SER A 41 14.73 2.55 -5.15
N LEU A 42 14.68 1.38 -4.49
CA LEU A 42 14.45 0.08 -5.11
C LEU A 42 13.00 -0.12 -5.56
N THR A 43 12.03 0.51 -4.91
CA THR A 43 10.62 0.45 -5.31
C THR A 43 10.16 1.70 -6.08
N GLY A 44 11.06 2.64 -6.32
CA GLY A 44 10.79 3.93 -6.96
C GLY A 44 11.08 3.92 -8.48
N PRO A 45 10.96 5.09 -9.13
CA PRO A 45 11.12 5.23 -10.58
C PRO A 45 12.50 4.77 -11.10
N VAL A 46 13.55 4.91 -10.30
CA VAL A 46 14.93 4.56 -10.68
C VAL A 46 15.07 3.06 -10.97
N ALA A 47 14.55 2.20 -10.08
CA ALA A 47 14.57 0.75 -10.28
C ALA A 47 13.72 0.33 -11.51
N PHE A 48 12.60 1.02 -11.73
CA PHE A 48 11.76 0.81 -12.90
C PHE A 48 12.49 1.13 -14.22
N SER A 49 13.26 2.22 -14.26
CA SER A 49 14.07 2.56 -15.45
C SER A 49 15.14 1.51 -15.76
N ILE A 50 15.82 0.98 -14.73
CA ILE A 50 16.82 -0.09 -14.89
C ILE A 50 16.16 -1.38 -15.42
N SER A 51 14.98 -1.71 -14.89
CA SER A 51 14.16 -2.83 -15.36
C SER A 51 13.82 -2.71 -16.84
N LEU A 52 13.38 -1.53 -17.26
CA LEU A 52 13.00 -1.27 -18.64
C LEU A 52 14.17 -1.48 -19.60
N ILE A 53 15.37 -1.00 -19.23
CA ILE A 53 16.60 -1.21 -20.01
C ILE A 53 16.91 -2.71 -20.13
N GLY A 54 16.78 -3.48 -19.04
CA GLY A 54 17.01 -4.92 -19.04
C GLY A 54 16.04 -5.69 -19.95
N ILE A 55 14.75 -5.34 -19.91
CA ILE A 55 13.71 -5.95 -20.76
C ILE A 55 13.97 -5.63 -22.24
N VAL A 56 14.28 -4.37 -22.56
CA VAL A 56 14.57 -3.94 -23.93
C VAL A 56 15.83 -4.63 -24.46
N SER A 57 16.88 -4.77 -23.64
CA SER A 57 18.09 -5.51 -24.00
C SER A 57 17.80 -6.99 -24.30
N CYS A 58 16.95 -7.64 -23.50
CA CYS A 58 16.52 -9.02 -23.74
C CYS A 58 15.71 -9.15 -25.05
N GLY A 59 14.79 -8.22 -25.30
CA GLY A 59 14.02 -8.17 -26.55
C GLY A 59 14.89 -7.94 -27.78
N ALA A 60 15.86 -7.02 -27.68
CA ALA A 60 16.82 -6.75 -28.75
C ALA A 60 17.67 -7.99 -29.08
N THR A 61 18.12 -8.72 -28.05
CA THR A 61 18.89 -9.95 -28.25
C THR A 61 18.07 -11.03 -28.96
N LEU A 62 16.76 -11.14 -28.69
CA LEU A 62 15.91 -12.11 -29.39
C LEU A 62 15.78 -11.81 -30.89
N ILE A 63 15.63 -10.53 -31.25
CA ILE A 63 15.49 -10.13 -32.67
C ILE A 63 16.83 -10.27 -33.41
N LEU A 64 17.94 -9.88 -32.78
CA LEU A 64 19.27 -9.87 -33.40
C LEU A 64 19.96 -11.24 -33.42
N ALA A 65 19.67 -12.13 -32.46
CA ALA A 65 20.37 -13.42 -32.31
C ALA A 65 19.65 -14.61 -32.98
N GLY A 66 18.53 -14.40 -33.69
CA GLY A 66 18.01 -15.40 -34.63
C GLY A 66 17.38 -16.66 -34.02
N GLY A 67 16.56 -16.54 -32.97
CA GLY A 67 15.57 -17.59 -32.65
C GLY A 67 15.87 -18.54 -31.48
N GLU A 68 16.81 -18.22 -30.59
CA GLU A 68 17.00 -18.94 -29.31
C GLU A 68 15.87 -18.63 -28.30
N ILE A 69 14.63 -18.99 -28.63
CA ILE A 69 13.43 -18.69 -27.84
C ILE A 69 13.53 -19.24 -26.41
N ASN A 70 14.18 -20.39 -26.25
CA ASN A 70 14.36 -21.04 -24.95
C ASN A 70 15.20 -20.16 -24.00
N LYS A 71 16.26 -19.56 -24.52
CA LYS A 71 17.15 -18.67 -23.75
C LYS A 71 16.48 -17.33 -23.44
N PHE A 72 15.72 -16.78 -24.39
CA PHE A 72 14.92 -15.57 -24.17
C PHE A 72 13.84 -15.77 -23.11
N MET A 73 13.01 -16.81 -23.24
CA MET A 73 11.93 -17.09 -22.30
C MET A 73 12.45 -17.25 -20.87
N ARG A 74 13.57 -17.97 -20.71
CA ARG A 74 14.22 -18.13 -19.41
C ARG A 74 14.70 -16.80 -18.83
N SER A 75 15.35 -15.96 -19.64
CA SER A 75 15.82 -14.63 -19.21
C SER A 75 14.65 -13.69 -18.87
N LEU A 76 13.59 -13.68 -19.68
CA LEU A 76 12.40 -12.86 -19.49
C LEU A 76 11.69 -13.22 -18.18
N ILE A 77 11.50 -14.52 -17.91
CA ILE A 77 10.85 -15.01 -16.69
C ILE A 77 11.62 -14.58 -15.44
N TYR A 78 12.96 -14.66 -15.43
CA TYR A 78 13.73 -14.23 -14.26
C TYR A 78 13.60 -12.73 -14.01
N ILE A 79 13.64 -11.90 -15.05
CA ILE A 79 13.50 -10.45 -14.91
C ILE A 79 12.11 -10.06 -14.42
N VAL A 80 11.04 -10.66 -14.98
CA VAL A 80 9.67 -10.35 -14.57
C VAL A 80 9.38 -10.85 -13.15
N LEU A 81 9.90 -12.02 -12.78
CA LEU A 81 9.72 -12.58 -11.43
C LEU A 81 10.33 -11.68 -10.35
N VAL A 82 11.56 -11.19 -10.58
CA VAL A 82 12.22 -10.26 -9.66
C VAL A 82 11.45 -8.94 -9.57
N MET A 83 11.01 -8.39 -10.69
CA MET A 83 10.31 -7.10 -10.74
C MET A 83 8.93 -7.16 -10.09
N THR A 84 8.20 -8.25 -10.31
CA THR A 84 6.88 -8.46 -9.70
C THR A 84 6.99 -8.59 -8.18
N LEU A 85 8.03 -9.30 -7.69
CA LEU A 85 8.30 -9.38 -6.26
C LEU A 85 8.68 -8.01 -5.66
N LEU A 86 9.52 -7.23 -6.33
CA LEU A 86 9.92 -5.90 -5.87
C LEU A 86 8.71 -4.95 -5.76
N VAL A 87 7.87 -4.87 -6.80
CA VAL A 87 6.71 -3.98 -6.85
C VAL A 87 5.60 -4.46 -5.90
N GLY A 88 5.38 -5.78 -5.83
CA GLY A 88 4.37 -6.38 -4.98
C GLY A 88 4.71 -6.38 -3.49
N ALA A 89 5.98 -6.23 -3.11
CA ALA A 89 6.45 -6.34 -1.72
C ALA A 89 5.76 -5.36 -0.76
N ASN A 90 5.55 -4.10 -1.17
CA ASN A 90 4.89 -3.10 -0.31
C ASN A 90 3.41 -3.44 -0.06
N SER A 91 2.70 -3.86 -1.11
CA SER A 91 1.32 -4.30 -1.02
C SER A 91 1.20 -5.59 -0.23
N LEU A 92 2.12 -6.54 -0.41
CA LEU A 92 2.19 -7.77 0.36
C LEU A 92 2.40 -7.48 1.84
N MET A 93 3.37 -6.62 2.18
CA MET A 93 3.65 -6.24 3.56
C MET A 93 2.42 -5.62 4.23
N THR A 94 1.75 -4.69 3.53
CA THR A 94 0.57 -4.04 4.06
C THR A 94 -0.58 -5.03 4.28
N ARG A 95 -0.83 -5.92 3.31
CA ARG A 95 -1.99 -6.83 3.37
C ARG A 95 -1.81 -8.01 4.31
N PHE A 96 -0.57 -8.47 4.54
CA PHE A 96 -0.28 -9.59 5.43
C PHE A 96 0.02 -9.15 6.86
N PHE A 97 0.57 -7.95 7.08
CA PHE A 97 0.99 -7.50 8.40
C PHE A 97 0.11 -6.39 9.02
N ASN A 98 -0.72 -5.65 8.24
CA ASN A 98 -1.74 -4.72 8.79
C ASN A 98 -3.15 -5.34 8.83
N GLY A 99 -3.26 -6.55 9.37
CA GLY A 99 -4.50 -7.33 9.39
C GLY A 99 -5.72 -6.62 9.99
N ALA A 100 -6.88 -6.81 9.35
CA ALA A 100 -8.24 -6.39 9.77
C ALA A 100 -8.33 -5.06 10.53
N VAL A 101 -8.02 -3.95 9.86
CA VAL A 101 -8.47 -2.63 10.32
C VAL A 101 -9.98 -2.51 10.10
N ILE A 102 -10.75 -2.48 11.20
CA ILE A 102 -12.13 -2.01 11.17
C ILE A 102 -12.05 -0.51 10.93
N ALA A 103 -12.34 -0.09 9.70
CA ALA A 103 -12.49 1.33 9.40
C ALA A 103 -13.69 1.86 10.20
N ALA A 104 -13.43 2.46 11.36
CA ALA A 104 -14.38 3.38 11.97
C ALA A 104 -14.61 4.46 10.91
N ASN A 105 -15.83 4.50 10.37
CA ASN A 105 -16.15 5.40 9.27
C ASN A 105 -16.11 6.85 9.77
N ASP A 106 -14.95 7.50 9.66
CA ASP A 106 -14.76 8.93 9.98
C ASP A 106 -15.65 9.85 9.12
N ASN A 107 -16.19 9.35 8.01
CA ASN A 107 -17.08 10.11 7.15
C ASN A 107 -18.45 10.35 7.80
N VAL A 108 -18.94 9.46 8.67
CA VAL A 108 -20.22 9.67 9.38
C VAL A 108 -20.07 10.80 10.42
N TYR A 109 -18.93 10.87 11.12
CA TYR A 109 -18.67 11.93 12.11
C TYR A 109 -18.40 13.30 11.45
N LYS A 110 -17.75 13.33 10.28
CA LYS A 110 -17.55 14.58 9.52
C LYS A 110 -18.85 15.14 8.97
N ASN A 111 -19.76 14.31 8.46
CA ASN A 111 -21.05 14.79 7.94
C ASN A 111 -21.98 15.31 9.05
N ALA A 112 -21.90 14.77 10.27
CA ALA A 112 -22.64 15.30 11.42
C ALA A 112 -22.12 16.68 11.88
N HIS A 113 -20.83 16.98 11.67
CA HIS A 113 -20.23 18.27 12.03
C HIS A 113 -20.59 19.39 11.03
N ILE A 114 -20.76 19.08 9.74
CA ILE A 114 -21.07 20.10 8.71
C ILE A 114 -22.53 20.56 8.75
N VAL A 115 -23.45 19.77 9.31
CA VAL A 115 -24.88 20.15 9.41
C VAL A 115 -25.14 21.22 10.49
N ASN A 116 -24.17 21.47 11.39
CA ASN A 116 -24.28 22.47 12.45
C ASN A 116 -23.04 23.38 12.54
N GLN A 117 -22.45 23.73 11.40
CA GLN A 117 -21.50 24.86 11.36
C GLN A 117 -22.24 26.05 10.77
N ASP A 118 -22.54 27.03 11.64
CA ASP A 118 -23.15 28.31 11.27
C ASP A 118 -22.54 28.82 9.97
N ILE A 119 -23.41 29.20 9.03
CA ILE A 119 -23.06 29.75 7.71
C ILE A 119 -22.34 31.08 7.96
N SER A 120 -21.05 31.01 8.26
CA SER A 120 -20.20 32.16 8.54
C SER A 120 -19.57 32.62 7.25
N PHE A 121 -20.22 33.60 6.62
CA PHE A 121 -19.66 34.38 5.51
C PHE A 121 -18.47 35.21 6.01
N THR A 122 -17.30 34.57 6.09
CA THR A 122 -16.07 35.23 6.58
C THR A 122 -15.39 36.08 5.51
N LYS A 123 -15.75 35.92 4.22
CA LYS A 123 -15.24 36.74 3.13
C LYS A 123 -16.33 37.07 2.11
N PHE A 124 -16.39 38.34 1.70
CA PHE A 124 -17.30 38.85 0.67
C PHE A 124 -17.05 38.24 -0.73
N ASN A 125 -15.96 37.48 -0.91
CA ASN A 125 -15.63 36.81 -2.16
C ASN A 125 -16.43 35.51 -2.37
N ASP A 126 -17.12 35.02 -1.34
CA ASP A 126 -17.99 33.83 -1.43
C ASP A 126 -19.43 34.19 -1.85
N ILE A 127 -19.70 35.48 -2.11
CA ILE A 127 -20.97 35.95 -2.65
C ILE A 127 -20.89 35.88 -4.18
N THR A 128 -21.23 34.72 -4.75
CA THR A 128 -21.42 34.61 -6.20
C THR A 128 -22.71 35.34 -6.59
N ILE A 129 -22.61 36.62 -6.98
CA ILE A 129 -23.69 37.30 -7.69
C ILE A 129 -23.63 36.85 -9.15
N ASN A 130 -24.51 35.91 -9.53
CA ASN A 130 -24.75 35.61 -10.93
C ASN A 130 -25.28 36.87 -11.61
N TYR A 131 -24.49 37.46 -12.51
CA TYR A 131 -25.00 38.44 -13.45
C TYR A 131 -25.42 37.70 -14.71
N ILE A 132 -26.75 37.72 -14.93
CA ILE A 132 -27.49 37.21 -16.10
C ILE A 132 -27.78 35.70 -16.06
#